data_AF-A0A542UE49-F1
#
_entry.id   AF-A0A542UE49-F1
#
_cell.length_a   1.000
_cell.length_b   1.000
_cell.length_c   1.000
_cell.angle_alpha   90.00
_cell.angle_beta   90.00
_cell.angle_gamma   90.00
#
_symmetry.space_group_name_H-M   'P 1'
#
loop_
_entity.id
_entity.type
_entity.pdbx_description
1 polymer ?
#
loop_
_entity_poly.entity_id
_entity_poly.type
_entity_poly.pdbx_seq_one_letter_code
_entity_poly.pdbx_strand_id
1 'polypeptide(L)'
;MTEETTTPSPATPDSADSGGRSLVLGCLGCGGLALVGVLVLVVRLAWSSWGATDFPRVAPEEMAGRALRYSQEAYDVMGFTRPVQPGAGRAGAGTEDTFSADPCYDGGLLGLEDKTVGGAYRLYHSWALDRVPESRAVPGLRRLHQRLKDEGWVISSYRAGGKGEDAELYAQRDGGEEQMSFDWYAHRQYFSGGAGVPCAYDPAWTGSDADSYDPDSAADSLTPPVLGPSSGR
;
A
#
# COMPACT_ATOMS: atom_id res chain seq x y z
N MET A 1 -75.42 37.38 -60.08
CA MET A 1 -76.72 37.39 -59.40
C MET A 1 -77.05 35.95 -59.06
N THR A 2 -77.42 35.76 -57.79
CA THR A 2 -78.15 34.61 -57.21
C THR A 2 -77.35 33.33 -56.93
N GLU A 3 -77.17 33.12 -55.61
CA GLU A 3 -76.94 31.87 -54.91
C GLU A 3 -77.91 30.75 -55.34
N GLU A 4 -77.50 29.49 -55.28
CA GLU A 4 -77.96 28.62 -54.19
C GLU A 4 -77.14 27.32 -54.11
N THR A 5 -76.81 27.03 -52.87
CA THR A 5 -76.01 25.93 -52.34
C THR A 5 -76.79 24.62 -52.36
N THR A 6 -76.14 23.49 -52.65
CA THR A 6 -76.27 22.23 -51.86
C THR A 6 -75.19 21.22 -52.26
N THR A 7 -74.34 20.92 -51.28
CA THR A 7 -73.50 19.71 -51.16
C THR A 7 -73.52 19.36 -49.66
N PRO A 8 -73.00 18.24 -49.16
CA PRO A 8 -72.75 16.89 -49.71
C PRO A 8 -73.29 15.79 -48.75
N SER A 9 -73.21 14.51 -49.12
CA SER A 9 -72.35 13.58 -48.36
C SER A 9 -72.32 12.14 -48.88
N PRO A 10 -71.18 11.45 -48.65
CA PRO A 10 -70.65 10.35 -49.45
C PRO A 10 -70.75 9.03 -48.63
N ALA A 11 -70.16 7.88 -48.97
CA ALA A 11 -69.07 7.50 -49.86
C ALA A 11 -69.17 5.99 -50.18
N THR A 12 -68.67 5.63 -51.36
CA THR A 12 -68.09 4.33 -51.74
C THR A 12 -66.57 4.62 -51.87
N PRO A 13 -65.58 3.69 -51.72
CA PRO A 13 -65.58 2.40 -52.39
C PRO A 13 -64.77 1.23 -51.79
N ASP A 14 -64.84 0.14 -52.55
CA ASP A 14 -64.29 -1.20 -52.44
C ASP A 14 -62.75 -1.35 -52.51
N SER A 15 -62.32 -2.45 -51.86
CA SER A 15 -61.41 -3.53 -52.29
C SER A 15 -59.91 -3.35 -52.62
N ALA A 16 -59.17 -4.29 -51.99
CA ALA A 16 -58.09 -5.16 -52.48
C ALA A 16 -56.60 -4.73 -52.34
N ASP A 17 -56.00 -5.37 -51.32
CA ASP A 17 -54.83 -6.27 -51.35
C ASP A 17 -53.41 -5.74 -51.62
N SER A 18 -52.53 -5.97 -50.63
CA SER A 18 -51.26 -6.73 -50.72
C SER A 18 -50.16 -6.22 -49.78
N GLY A 19 -49.60 -7.16 -49.00
CA GLY A 19 -48.18 -7.24 -48.64
C GLY A 19 -47.55 -6.15 -47.75
N GLY A 20 -47.27 -6.49 -46.48
CA GLY A 20 -46.41 -5.65 -45.65
C GLY A 20 -46.20 -6.17 -44.24
N ARG A 21 -45.16 -6.97 -44.04
CA ARG A 21 -44.75 -7.61 -42.79
C ARG A 21 -44.43 -6.63 -41.65
N SER A 22 -44.72 -7.14 -40.44
CA SER A 22 -43.97 -6.97 -39.18
C SER A 22 -43.81 -5.56 -38.59
N LEU A 23 -44.65 -5.25 -37.60
CA LEU A 23 -44.40 -4.19 -36.62
C LEU A 23 -43.92 -4.80 -35.29
N VAL A 24 -42.59 -4.82 -35.18
CA VAL A 24 -41.79 -4.46 -33.98
C VAL A 24 -42.32 -5.02 -32.65
N LEU A 25 -42.01 -6.29 -32.41
CA LEU A 25 -41.81 -6.84 -31.08
C LEU A 25 -40.32 -7.15 -30.95
N GLY A 26 -39.61 -6.47 -30.05
CA GLY A 26 -38.27 -6.88 -29.62
C GLY A 26 -37.19 -5.81 -29.74
N CYS A 27 -37.05 -4.96 -28.73
CA CYS A 27 -35.80 -4.27 -28.39
C CYS A 27 -35.73 -3.89 -26.90
N LEU A 28 -36.31 -4.70 -25.99
CA LEU A 28 -36.19 -4.54 -24.53
C LEU A 28 -35.33 -5.63 -23.85
N GLY A 29 -34.72 -6.54 -24.62
CA GLY A 29 -33.95 -7.68 -24.09
C GLY A 29 -32.47 -7.40 -23.85
N CYS A 30 -31.80 -6.62 -24.71
CA CYS A 30 -30.34 -6.41 -24.61
C CYS A 30 -29.94 -5.34 -23.59
N GLY A 31 -30.76 -4.28 -23.41
CA GLY A 31 -30.48 -3.24 -22.43
C GLY A 31 -30.61 -3.73 -20.98
N GLY A 32 -31.61 -4.58 -20.71
CA GLY A 32 -31.83 -5.16 -19.40
C GLY A 32 -30.71 -6.11 -18.97
N LEU A 33 -30.23 -6.97 -19.87
CA LEU A 33 -29.11 -7.89 -19.57
C LEU A 33 -27.78 -7.16 -19.41
N ALA A 34 -27.51 -6.14 -20.23
CA ALA A 34 -26.32 -5.30 -20.04
C ALA A 34 -26.38 -4.53 -18.71
N LEU A 35 -27.53 -3.94 -18.37
CA LEU A 35 -27.72 -3.24 -17.11
C LEU A 35 -27.59 -4.19 -15.92
N VAL A 36 -28.19 -5.38 -15.97
CA VAL A 36 -28.04 -6.41 -14.93
C VAL A 36 -26.60 -6.89 -14.82
N GLY A 37 -25.89 -7.06 -15.94
CA GLY A 37 -24.46 -7.40 -15.95
C GLY A 37 -23.61 -6.32 -15.29
N VAL A 38 -23.84 -5.05 -15.61
CA VAL A 38 -23.19 -3.91 -14.95
C VAL A 38 -23.54 -3.86 -13.47
N LEU A 39 -24.81 -4.08 -13.11
CA LEU A 39 -25.26 -4.00 -11.73
C LEU A 39 -24.69 -5.16 -10.89
N VAL A 40 -24.61 -6.37 -11.45
CA VAL A 40 -23.93 -7.52 -10.82
C VAL A 40 -22.44 -7.26 -10.69
N LEU A 41 -21.80 -6.63 -11.67
CA LEU A 41 -20.39 -6.25 -11.59
C LEU A 41 -20.17 -5.19 -10.49
N VAL A 42 -21.01 -4.16 -10.43
CA VAL A 42 -20.95 -3.11 -9.40
C VAL A 42 -21.22 -3.69 -8.02
N VAL A 43 -22.21 -4.56 -7.86
CA VAL A 43 -22.49 -5.25 -6.59
C VAL A 43 -21.33 -6.16 -6.21
N ARG A 44 -20.74 -6.91 -7.16
CA ARG A 44 -19.55 -7.73 -6.91
C ARG A 44 -18.36 -6.90 -6.47
N LEU A 45 -18.09 -5.79 -7.15
CA LEU A 45 -17.01 -4.85 -6.83
C LEU A 45 -17.24 -4.21 -5.46
N ALA A 46 -18.46 -3.74 -5.19
CA ALA A 46 -18.86 -3.16 -3.91
C ALA A 46 -18.80 -4.18 -2.76
N TRP A 47 -19.12 -5.46 -3.02
CA TRP A 47 -19.04 -6.50 -1.99
C TRP A 47 -17.61 -6.96 -1.75
N SER A 48 -16.76 -6.99 -2.78
CA SER A 48 -15.32 -7.23 -2.62
C SER A 48 -14.61 -6.08 -1.92
N SER A 49 -15.12 -4.85 -2.02
CA SER A 49 -14.56 -3.68 -1.32
C SER A 49 -15.14 -3.45 0.08
N TRP A 50 -16.19 -4.19 0.48
CA TRP A 50 -16.83 -4.04 1.81
C TRP A 50 -16.29 -5.00 2.87
N GLY A 51 -15.32 -5.84 2.53
CA GLY A 51 -14.54 -6.53 3.54
C GLY A 51 -13.62 -5.50 4.19
N ALA A 52 -13.90 -5.14 5.45
CA ALA A 52 -12.91 -4.52 6.32
C ALA A 52 -11.57 -5.22 6.09
N THR A 53 -10.51 -4.48 5.80
CA THR A 53 -9.20 -5.08 5.59
C THR A 53 -8.88 -5.92 6.83
N ASP A 54 -8.87 -7.24 6.63
CA ASP A 54 -8.78 -8.22 7.71
C ASP A 54 -7.31 -8.40 8.06
N PHE A 55 -6.77 -7.39 8.74
CA PHE A 55 -5.43 -7.47 9.28
C PHE A 55 -5.40 -8.48 10.43
N PRO A 56 -4.30 -9.22 10.63
CA PRO A 56 -4.16 -10.06 11.80
C PRO A 56 -4.12 -9.20 13.07
N ARG A 57 -4.72 -9.68 14.16
CA ARG A 57 -4.50 -9.10 15.50
C ARG A 57 -3.16 -9.57 16.03
N VAL A 58 -2.21 -8.66 16.17
CA VAL A 58 -0.84 -8.96 16.61
C VAL A 58 -0.39 -7.86 17.56
N ALA A 59 0.24 -8.23 18.67
CA ALA A 59 0.74 -7.26 19.64
C ALA A 59 1.93 -6.46 19.08
N PRO A 60 2.08 -5.17 19.42
CA PRO A 60 3.18 -4.34 18.92
C PRO A 60 4.57 -4.93 19.16
N GLU A 61 4.79 -5.62 20.28
CA GLU A 61 6.08 -6.26 20.61
C GLU A 61 6.45 -7.36 19.60
N GLU A 62 5.46 -8.12 19.13
CA GLU A 62 5.70 -9.17 18.14
C GLU A 62 6.01 -8.55 16.77
N MET A 63 5.31 -7.49 16.38
CA MET A 63 5.60 -6.74 15.14
C MET A 63 6.98 -6.08 15.20
N ALA A 64 7.37 -5.53 16.36
CA ALA A 64 8.69 -4.98 16.62
C ALA A 64 9.79 -6.03 16.49
N GLY A 65 9.59 -7.23 17.07
CA GLY A 65 10.53 -8.34 16.92
C GLY A 65 10.75 -8.74 15.45
N ARG A 66 9.71 -8.69 14.62
CA ARG A 66 9.81 -8.96 13.18
C ARG A 66 10.58 -7.86 12.44
N ALA A 67 10.26 -6.59 12.68
CA ALA A 67 10.92 -5.44 12.05
C ALA A 67 12.41 -5.37 12.45
N LEU A 68 12.71 -5.59 13.73
CA LEU A 68 14.07 -5.63 14.25
C LEU A 68 14.88 -6.78 13.63
N ARG A 69 14.29 -7.97 13.48
CA ARG A 69 14.99 -9.11 12.86
C ARG A 69 15.46 -8.77 11.45
N TYR A 70 14.61 -8.16 10.63
CA TYR A 70 14.97 -7.70 9.30
C TYR A 70 16.08 -6.66 9.31
N SER A 71 16.01 -5.70 10.23
CA SER A 71 17.06 -4.70 10.40
C SER A 71 18.39 -5.31 10.84
N GLN A 72 18.36 -6.29 11.75
CA GLN A 72 19.54 -7.02 12.23
C GLN A 72 20.21 -7.82 11.12
N GLU A 73 19.43 -8.57 10.33
CA GLU A 73 19.94 -9.33 9.18
C GLU A 73 20.59 -8.40 8.15
N ALA A 74 19.94 -7.27 7.84
CA ALA A 74 20.50 -6.26 6.95
C ALA A 74 21.80 -5.67 7.51
N TYR A 75 21.81 -5.29 8.79
CA TYR A 75 22.97 -4.73 9.48
C TYR A 75 24.19 -5.68 9.43
N ASP A 76 23.95 -6.97 9.64
CA ASP A 76 24.99 -8.00 9.57
C ASP A 76 25.53 -8.19 8.14
N VAL A 77 24.67 -8.21 7.13
CA VAL A 77 25.07 -8.34 5.72
C VAL A 77 25.85 -7.10 5.25
N MET A 78 25.43 -5.92 5.70
CA MET A 78 26.15 -4.66 5.51
C MET A 78 27.55 -4.70 6.13
N GLY A 79 27.76 -5.56 7.13
CA GLY A 79 29.07 -5.80 7.76
C GLY A 79 29.50 -4.64 8.65
N PHE A 80 28.54 -3.91 9.22
CA PHE A 80 28.83 -2.89 10.22
C PHE A 80 29.15 -3.53 11.56
N THR A 81 30.06 -2.91 12.31
CA THR A 81 30.53 -3.44 13.60
C THR A 81 30.28 -2.49 14.75
N ARG A 82 29.82 -1.27 14.47
CA ARG A 82 29.67 -0.21 15.48
C ARG A 82 28.26 -0.26 16.05
N PRO A 83 28.07 -0.66 17.32
CA PRO A 83 26.75 -0.75 17.90
C PRO A 83 26.02 0.60 17.85
N VAL A 84 24.72 0.54 17.63
CA VAL A 84 23.78 1.66 17.60
C VAL A 84 22.99 1.59 18.89
N GLN A 85 23.01 2.68 19.66
CA GLN A 85 22.27 2.73 20.92
C GLN A 85 20.83 3.17 20.64
N PRO A 86 19.85 2.64 21.38
CA PRO A 86 18.46 3.04 21.27
C PRO A 86 18.27 4.56 21.39
N GLY A 87 17.32 5.07 20.61
CA GLY A 87 16.97 6.48 20.54
C GLY A 87 17.49 7.17 19.28
N ALA A 88 17.08 8.43 19.10
CA ALA A 88 17.46 9.24 17.96
C ALA A 88 18.43 10.35 18.37
N GLY A 89 19.58 10.41 17.71
CA GLY A 89 20.48 11.55 17.75
C GLY A 89 19.96 12.73 16.91
N ARG A 90 20.85 13.66 16.54
CA ARG A 90 20.50 14.73 15.61
C ARG A 90 20.13 14.14 14.24
N ALA A 91 18.93 14.42 13.74
CA ALA A 91 18.45 13.95 12.45
C ALA A 91 19.48 14.18 11.33
N GLY A 92 19.82 13.12 10.60
CA GLY A 92 20.77 13.15 9.49
C GLY A 92 22.23 13.41 9.89
N ALA A 93 22.58 13.31 11.17
CA ALA A 93 23.94 13.55 11.68
C ALA A 93 24.34 12.68 12.88
N GLY A 94 23.39 12.12 13.63
CA GLY A 94 23.62 11.23 14.76
C GLY A 94 23.22 9.79 14.46
N THR A 95 23.50 8.89 15.40
CA THR A 95 22.96 7.53 15.34
C THR A 95 21.46 7.55 15.62
N GLU A 96 20.75 6.58 15.08
CA GLU A 96 19.32 6.36 15.30
C GLU A 96 19.07 4.88 15.49
N ASP A 97 18.19 4.52 16.41
CA ASP A 97 17.71 3.15 16.64
C ASP A 97 16.35 3.26 17.34
N THR A 98 15.28 3.24 16.55
CA THR A 98 13.91 3.59 17.02
C THR A 98 12.86 2.69 16.37
N PHE A 99 11.71 2.59 17.03
CA PHE A 99 10.48 2.12 16.41
C PHE A 99 9.59 3.32 16.09
N SER A 100 8.79 3.20 15.03
CA SER A 100 7.72 4.14 14.68
C SER A 100 6.53 3.37 14.11
N ALA A 101 5.38 4.02 13.98
CA ALA A 101 4.20 3.39 13.41
C ALA A 101 3.45 4.32 12.46
N ASP A 102 2.93 3.77 11.37
CA ASP A 102 2.03 4.47 10.45
C ASP A 102 0.60 3.93 10.58
N PRO A 103 -0.41 4.72 10.19
CA PRO A 103 -1.76 4.21 10.05
C PRO A 103 -1.86 3.18 8.92
N CYS A 104 -2.79 2.25 9.08
CA CYS A 104 -3.20 1.33 8.02
C CYS A 104 -4.43 1.86 7.28
N TYR A 105 -4.57 1.49 6.00
CA TYR A 105 -5.64 1.97 5.14
C TYR A 105 -6.52 0.84 4.62
N ASP A 106 -7.79 1.14 4.38
CA ASP A 106 -8.76 0.16 3.87
C ASP A 106 -8.64 -0.12 2.36
N GLY A 107 -7.79 0.64 1.66
CA GLY A 107 -7.55 0.52 0.22
C GLY A 107 -8.68 1.03 -0.66
N GLY A 108 -9.75 1.59 -0.05
CA GLY A 108 -10.87 2.27 -0.71
C GLY A 108 -11.60 1.48 -1.81
N LEU A 109 -12.71 2.02 -2.32
CA LEU A 109 -13.27 1.51 -3.57
C LEU A 109 -12.36 1.97 -4.72
N LEU A 110 -11.60 1.03 -5.30
CA LEU A 110 -10.65 1.30 -6.40
C LEU A 110 -9.50 2.28 -6.03
N GLY A 111 -9.16 2.40 -4.74
CA GLY A 111 -8.08 3.30 -4.26
C GLY A 111 -8.41 4.81 -4.31
N LEU A 112 -9.70 5.18 -4.41
CA LEU A 112 -10.13 6.59 -4.54
C LEU A 112 -10.51 7.26 -3.21
N GLU A 113 -10.77 6.47 -2.17
CA GLU A 113 -11.20 6.95 -0.84
C GLU A 113 -10.57 6.12 0.27
N ASP A 114 -9.23 6.07 0.31
CA ASP A 114 -8.50 5.35 1.35
C ASP A 114 -8.76 6.00 2.71
N LYS A 115 -9.35 5.25 3.63
CA LYS A 115 -9.59 5.68 5.01
C LYS A 115 -8.66 4.94 5.93
N THR A 116 -8.24 5.63 6.99
CA THR A 116 -7.48 4.98 8.05
C THR A 116 -8.37 3.97 8.77
N VAL A 117 -7.81 2.80 9.05
CA VAL A 117 -8.48 1.73 9.77
C VAL A 117 -8.19 1.90 11.26
N GLY A 118 -9.23 2.20 12.04
CA GLY A 118 -9.10 2.39 13.48
C GLY A 118 -8.51 1.15 14.17
N GLY A 119 -7.56 1.37 15.08
CA GLY A 119 -6.87 0.30 15.80
C GLY A 119 -5.87 -0.49 14.98
N ALA A 120 -5.70 -0.18 13.69
CA ALA A 120 -4.71 -0.83 12.85
C ALA A 120 -3.47 0.05 12.72
N TYR A 121 -2.31 -0.59 12.82
CA TYR A 121 -1.00 0.05 12.78
C TYR A 121 -0.06 -0.74 11.89
N ARG A 122 0.91 -0.02 11.32
CA ARG A 122 2.05 -0.59 10.62
C ARG A 122 3.32 -0.18 11.33
N LEU A 123 4.06 -1.14 11.85
CA LEU A 123 5.26 -0.85 12.62
C LEU A 123 6.51 -0.82 11.72
N TYR A 124 7.45 0.06 12.06
CA TYR A 124 8.76 0.15 11.45
C TYR A 124 9.85 0.16 12.50
N HIS A 125 11.00 -0.41 12.14
CA HIS A 125 12.25 -0.21 12.85
C HIS A 125 13.19 0.60 11.96
N SER A 126 13.73 1.68 12.51
CA SER A 126 14.63 2.61 11.81
C SER A 126 15.95 2.68 12.55
N TRP A 127 17.04 2.69 11.79
CA TRP A 127 18.38 2.85 12.35
C TRP A 127 19.30 3.67 11.47
N ALA A 128 20.30 4.31 12.07
CA ALA A 128 21.29 5.10 11.35
C ALA A 128 22.67 5.12 12.01
N LEU A 129 23.68 5.32 11.16
CA LEU A 129 25.08 5.48 11.53
C LEU A 129 25.64 6.75 10.87
N ASP A 130 26.21 7.61 11.69
CA ASP A 130 27.08 8.69 11.25
C ASP A 130 28.47 8.18 10.81
N ARG A 131 29.23 8.99 10.06
CA ARG A 131 30.64 8.70 9.72
C ARG A 131 30.88 7.33 9.08
N VAL A 132 29.95 6.85 8.25
CA VAL A 132 30.11 5.64 7.46
C VAL A 132 30.79 5.99 6.14
N PRO A 133 32.06 5.60 5.93
CA PRO A 133 32.77 5.93 4.70
C PRO A 133 32.22 5.13 3.50
N GLU A 134 32.38 5.68 2.30
CA GLU A 134 31.97 5.05 1.03
C GLU A 134 32.50 3.61 0.91
N SER A 135 33.76 3.40 1.32
CA SER A 135 34.45 2.10 1.30
C SER A 135 33.78 1.02 2.15
N ARG A 136 32.86 1.39 3.05
CA ARG A 136 32.06 0.47 3.85
C ARG A 136 30.62 0.41 3.36
N ALA A 137 29.98 1.57 3.17
CA ALA A 137 28.58 1.65 2.77
C ALA A 137 28.31 0.99 1.41
N VAL A 138 29.02 1.40 0.36
CA VAL A 138 28.75 0.96 -1.01
C VAL A 138 28.97 -0.56 -1.20
N PRO A 139 30.10 -1.15 -0.75
CA PRO A 139 30.27 -2.59 -0.80
C PRO A 139 29.25 -3.35 0.06
N GLY A 140 28.88 -2.82 1.23
CA GLY A 140 27.84 -3.40 2.08
C GLY A 140 26.49 -3.46 1.38
N LEU A 141 26.06 -2.33 0.81
CA LEU A 141 24.78 -2.20 0.12
C LEU A 141 24.70 -3.14 -1.09
N ARG A 142 25.82 -3.34 -1.80
CA ARG A 142 25.90 -4.32 -2.88
C ARG A 142 25.69 -5.76 -2.40
N ARG A 143 26.27 -6.13 -1.25
CA ARG A 143 26.04 -7.46 -0.66
C ARG A 143 24.57 -7.62 -0.24
N LEU A 144 24.00 -6.59 0.39
CA LEU A 144 22.61 -6.58 0.80
C LEU A 144 21.65 -6.71 -0.38
N HIS A 145 21.91 -5.97 -1.46
CA HIS A 145 21.14 -6.09 -2.71
C HIS A 145 21.16 -7.53 -3.26
N GLN A 146 22.32 -8.18 -3.33
CA GLN A 146 22.38 -9.57 -3.81
C GLN A 146 21.62 -10.51 -2.86
N ARG A 147 21.85 -10.38 -1.55
CA ARG A 147 21.18 -11.16 -0.51
C ARG A 147 19.65 -11.08 -0.61
N LEU A 148 19.10 -9.87 -0.71
CA LEU A 148 17.66 -9.66 -0.82
C LEU A 148 17.10 -10.29 -2.11
N LYS A 149 17.82 -10.19 -3.24
CA LYS A 149 17.42 -10.87 -4.48
C LYS A 149 17.42 -12.38 -4.35
N ASP A 150 18.45 -12.95 -3.72
CA ASP A 150 18.56 -14.40 -3.52
C ASP A 150 17.45 -14.94 -2.61
N GLU A 151 16.96 -14.11 -1.68
CA GLU A 151 15.85 -14.43 -0.78
C GLU A 151 14.46 -14.09 -1.37
N GLY A 152 14.40 -13.65 -2.62
CA GLY A 152 13.15 -13.43 -3.35
C GLY A 152 12.47 -12.08 -3.08
N TRP A 153 13.17 -11.11 -2.48
CA TRP A 153 12.66 -9.75 -2.37
C TRP A 153 12.60 -9.07 -3.75
N VAL A 154 11.57 -8.26 -3.96
CA VAL A 154 11.43 -7.42 -5.14
C VAL A 154 12.19 -6.12 -4.91
N ILE A 155 13.21 -5.86 -5.73
CA ILE A 155 13.99 -4.62 -5.66
C ILE A 155 13.28 -3.54 -6.48
N SER A 156 12.62 -2.61 -5.80
CA SER A 156 11.90 -1.49 -6.41
C SER A 156 12.79 -0.30 -6.74
N SER A 157 13.88 -0.09 -5.99
CA SER A 157 14.94 0.83 -6.40
C SER A 157 16.32 0.34 -5.94
N TYR A 158 17.34 0.61 -6.75
CA TYR A 158 18.73 0.38 -6.38
C TYR A 158 19.67 1.34 -7.09
N ARG A 159 20.45 2.09 -6.30
CA ARG A 159 21.58 2.89 -6.74
C ARG A 159 22.80 2.45 -5.96
N ALA A 160 23.77 1.86 -6.65
CA ALA A 160 25.00 1.40 -6.02
C ALA A 160 25.86 2.54 -5.43
N GLY A 161 25.65 3.78 -5.88
CA GLY A 161 26.43 4.96 -5.54
C GLY A 161 27.91 4.85 -5.94
N GLY A 162 28.74 5.66 -5.29
CA GLY A 162 30.19 5.66 -5.44
C GLY A 162 30.75 6.89 -6.17
N LYS A 163 32.06 7.12 -6.04
CA LYS A 163 32.72 8.35 -6.54
C LYS A 163 32.10 9.62 -5.96
N GLY A 164 31.65 9.58 -4.70
CA GLY A 164 30.98 10.69 -4.04
C GLY A 164 29.49 10.85 -4.34
N GLU A 165 28.85 9.91 -5.05
CA GLU A 165 27.40 9.89 -5.25
C GLU A 165 26.70 9.07 -4.17
N ASP A 166 25.50 9.52 -3.79
CA ASP A 166 24.62 8.81 -2.85
C ASP A 166 24.27 7.40 -3.35
N ALA A 167 23.98 6.50 -2.43
CA ALA A 167 23.54 5.14 -2.71
C ALA A 167 22.18 4.88 -2.06
N GLU A 168 21.35 4.07 -2.70
CA GLU A 168 20.01 3.74 -2.20
C GLU A 168 19.67 2.27 -2.52
N LEU A 169 18.84 1.66 -1.69
CA LEU A 169 18.25 0.34 -1.92
C LEU A 169 16.87 0.31 -1.28
N TYR A 170 15.85 0.03 -2.09
CA TYR A 170 14.49 -0.17 -1.63
C TYR A 170 13.96 -1.51 -2.11
N ALA A 171 13.53 -2.35 -1.18
CA ALA A 171 13.07 -3.70 -1.42
C ALA A 171 11.73 -3.96 -0.75
N GLN A 172 10.90 -4.77 -1.38
CA GLN A 172 9.56 -5.11 -0.92
C GLN A 172 9.26 -6.59 -1.10
N ARG A 173 8.36 -7.12 -0.26
CA ARG A 173 7.77 -8.46 -0.38
C ARG A 173 6.29 -8.39 -0.08
N ASP A 174 5.56 -9.45 -0.42
CA ASP A 174 4.15 -9.64 -0.05
C ASP A 174 3.26 -8.48 -0.50
N GLY A 175 3.48 -8.00 -1.73
CA GLY A 175 2.70 -6.91 -2.31
C GLY A 175 3.06 -5.50 -1.79
N GLY A 176 4.14 -5.36 -1.02
CA GLY A 176 4.57 -4.09 -0.41
C GLY A 176 4.31 -4.01 1.09
N GLU A 177 3.63 -5.01 1.66
CA GLU A 177 3.34 -5.12 3.10
C GLU A 177 4.62 -5.27 3.93
N GLU A 178 5.63 -5.95 3.40
CA GLU A 178 6.97 -5.98 3.97
C GLU A 178 7.90 -5.10 3.13
N GLN A 179 8.61 -4.18 3.77
CA GLN A 179 9.51 -3.26 3.06
C GLN A 179 10.81 -3.05 3.82
N MET A 180 11.89 -2.82 3.08
CA MET A 180 13.15 -2.35 3.62
C MET A 180 13.67 -1.19 2.77
N SER A 181 14.20 -0.16 3.43
CA SER A 181 14.82 1.00 2.78
C SER A 181 16.19 1.23 3.36
N PHE A 182 17.15 1.59 2.51
CA PHE A 182 18.51 1.92 2.89
C PHE A 182 19.03 3.05 2.04
N ASP A 183 19.66 4.02 2.69
CA ASP A 183 20.22 5.21 2.06
C ASP A 183 21.61 5.46 2.61
N TRP A 184 22.54 5.79 1.73
CA TRP A 184 23.84 6.33 2.09
C TRP A 184 24.04 7.68 1.42
N TYR A 185 24.23 8.71 2.24
CA TYR A 185 24.47 10.06 1.78
C TYR A 185 25.96 10.36 1.78
N ALA A 186 26.55 10.49 0.60
CA ALA A 186 27.99 10.64 0.41
C ALA A 186 28.54 11.91 1.09
N HIS A 187 27.82 13.03 0.93
CA HIS A 187 28.23 14.33 1.46
C HIS A 187 28.27 14.39 3.00
N ARG A 188 27.46 13.58 3.68
CA ARG A 188 27.40 13.50 5.16
C ARG A 188 28.08 12.26 5.73
N GLN A 189 28.47 11.31 4.89
CA GLN A 189 28.89 9.97 5.33
C GLN A 189 27.87 9.37 6.29
N TYR A 190 26.59 9.50 5.96
CA TYR A 190 25.47 9.08 6.80
C TYR A 190 24.79 7.90 6.15
N PHE A 191 24.63 6.81 6.90
CA PHE A 191 23.89 5.65 6.47
C PHE A 191 22.61 5.52 7.30
N SER A 192 21.46 5.40 6.66
CA SER A 192 20.19 5.05 7.30
C SER A 192 19.62 3.80 6.69
N GLY A 193 18.91 3.02 7.49
CA GLY A 193 18.21 1.85 7.05
C GLY A 193 17.03 1.53 7.96
N GLY A 194 16.14 0.68 7.49
CA GLY A 194 15.02 0.24 8.29
C GLY A 194 14.19 -0.82 7.61
N ALA A 195 13.26 -1.36 8.38
CA ALA A 195 12.31 -2.37 7.91
C ALA A 195 10.91 -2.05 8.42
N GLY A 196 9.92 -2.16 7.54
CA GLY A 196 8.50 -2.12 7.84
C GLY A 196 7.89 -3.50 7.71
N VAL A 197 6.96 -3.81 8.61
CA VAL A 197 6.20 -5.07 8.63
C VAL A 197 4.75 -4.83 8.16
N PRO A 198 3.96 -5.89 7.89
CA PRO A 198 2.58 -5.72 7.43
C PRO A 198 1.71 -5.00 8.44
N CYS A 199 0.55 -4.51 8.00
CA CYS A 199 -0.47 -3.98 8.89
C CYS A 199 -1.01 -5.03 9.88
N ALA A 200 -1.32 -4.61 11.11
CA ALA A 200 -1.93 -5.42 12.15
C ALA A 200 -2.93 -4.60 12.98
N TYR A 201 -3.93 -5.27 13.56
CA TYR A 201 -4.77 -4.65 14.59
C TYR A 201 -4.10 -4.77 15.95
N ASP A 202 -4.09 -3.67 16.71
CA ASP A 202 -3.68 -3.64 18.11
C ASP A 202 -4.71 -4.39 18.98
N PRO A 203 -4.32 -5.50 19.64
CA PRO A 203 -5.21 -6.24 20.52
C PRO A 203 -5.71 -5.44 21.73
N ALA A 204 -4.97 -4.41 22.15
CA ALA A 204 -5.34 -3.55 23.27
C ALA A 204 -6.35 -2.46 22.87
N TRP A 205 -6.54 -2.21 21.57
CA TRP A 205 -7.52 -1.24 21.10
C TRP A 205 -8.94 -1.78 21.22
N THR A 206 -9.74 -1.15 22.08
CA THR A 206 -11.12 -1.58 22.37
C THR A 206 -12.19 -0.84 21.56
N GLY A 207 -11.81 0.12 20.72
CA GLY A 207 -12.73 0.85 19.84
C GLY A 207 -13.81 1.62 20.58
N SER A 208 -13.57 2.90 20.86
CA SER A 208 -14.66 3.83 21.17
C SER A 208 -14.56 5.06 20.27
N ASP A 209 -15.69 5.44 19.67
CA ASP A 209 -15.85 6.55 18.71
C ASP A 209 -15.39 7.94 19.21
N ALA A 210 -14.97 8.04 20.48
CA ALA A 210 -14.50 9.27 21.10
C ALA A 210 -13.03 9.60 20.82
N ASP A 211 -12.19 8.59 20.52
CA ASP A 211 -10.74 8.77 20.33
C ASP A 211 -10.31 8.22 18.96
N SER A 212 -9.75 9.09 18.11
CA SER A 212 -9.05 8.65 16.91
C SER A 212 -7.84 7.80 17.34
N TYR A 213 -7.75 6.58 16.83
CA TYR A 213 -6.58 5.73 17.09
C TYR A 213 -5.31 6.42 16.57
N ASP A 214 -4.34 6.58 17.46
CA ASP A 214 -3.01 7.08 17.12
C ASP A 214 -2.07 5.87 16.92
N PRO A 215 -1.60 5.58 15.70
CA PRO A 215 -0.72 4.46 15.45
C PRO A 215 0.60 4.58 16.23
N ASP A 216 1.08 5.79 16.52
CA ASP A 216 2.33 5.99 17.27
C ASP A 216 2.25 5.39 18.68
N SER A 217 1.05 5.27 19.26
CA SER A 217 0.86 4.58 20.55
C SER A 217 1.33 3.12 20.56
N ALA A 218 1.34 2.45 19.40
CA ALA A 218 1.89 1.11 19.25
C ALA A 218 3.43 1.09 19.34
N ALA A 219 4.10 2.18 18.96
CA ALA A 219 5.56 2.31 18.99
C ALA A 219 6.08 2.96 20.29
N ASP A 220 5.32 3.87 20.90
CA ASP A 220 5.74 4.69 22.06
C ASP A 220 6.22 3.90 23.28
N SER A 221 5.64 2.72 23.49
CA SER A 221 6.01 1.84 24.62
C SER A 221 7.24 0.97 24.33
N LEU A 222 7.73 0.98 23.09
CA LEU A 222 8.76 0.08 22.62
C LEU A 222 10.11 0.77 22.60
N THR A 223 11.14 0.07 23.09
CA THR A 223 12.53 0.50 22.96
C THR A 223 13.29 -0.62 22.26
N PRO A 224 13.92 -0.37 21.10
CA PRO A 224 14.73 -1.39 20.47
C PRO A 224 15.90 -1.76 21.37
N PRO A 225 16.41 -3.00 21.31
CA PRO A 225 17.69 -3.33 21.92
C PRO A 225 18.81 -2.70 21.09
N VAL A 226 20.01 -2.60 21.67
CA VAL A 226 21.21 -2.15 20.94
C VAL A 226 21.40 -2.95 19.65
N LEU A 227 21.27 -2.29 18.51
CA LEU A 227 21.58 -2.89 17.20
C LEU A 227 23.09 -3.00 17.02
N GLY A 228 23.59 -4.18 16.68
CA GLY A 228 25.03 -4.38 16.49
C GLY A 228 25.33 -5.69 15.78
N PRO A 229 26.61 -5.97 15.48
CA PRO A 229 26.97 -7.23 14.83
C PRO A 229 26.50 -8.39 15.70
N SER A 230 25.72 -9.31 15.12
CA SER A 230 25.34 -10.52 15.84
C SER A 230 26.62 -11.30 16.19
N SER A 231 26.76 -11.66 17.47
CA SER A 231 27.90 -12.47 17.92
C SER A 231 27.80 -13.80 17.20
N GLY A 232 28.70 -14.03 16.25
CA GLY A 232 28.60 -15.09 15.24
C GLY A 232 28.11 -16.43 15.78
N ARG A 233 27.11 -16.98 15.10
CA ARG A 233 26.83 -18.42 15.09
C ARG A 233 27.84 -19.13 14.20
#